data_AF-A0A152UJR6-F1
#
_entry.id   AF-A0A152UJR6-F1
#
_cell.length_a   1.000
_cell.length_b   1.000
_cell.length_c   1.000
_cell.angle_alpha   90.00
_cell.angle_beta   90.00
_cell.angle_gamma   90.00
#
_symmetry.space_group_name_H-M   'P 1'
#
loop_
_entity.id
_entity.type
_entity.pdbx_description
1 polymer ?
#
loop_
_entity_poly.entity_id
_entity_poly.type
_entity_poly.pdbx_seq_one_letter_code
_entity_poly.pdbx_strand_id
1 'polypeptide(L)'
;MTPGERRVASRLESFLNDDCFVWYDIPVGRKNRHPDFVIIDPDNGLVFLEVKDWTVSTLRKANQEQVTLETDGLLKSEINPLVQVRRYACDTVNALPADPCLRQNDGQYKGRLNLAWAYGVVFTRITRQQLKALTGNNENAVEKIFPSAQTICQDEMTQSVLPEVFRQKIAGMFTTGFRTRVTPRMRDILRAHLFPEVTVKQNSQIKIMDIQQEILARNIGDGHRVIHGVAGSGKTMILLFRCLYLAETTSGSYAAPVQLPGGRFHTGYCRSPPSHCGSIRSERPIASADR
;
A
#
# COMPACT_ATOMS: atom_id res chain seq x y z
N MET A 1 0.71 6.87 -9.06
CA MET A 1 -0.66 7.27 -8.67
C MET A 1 -1.45 8.01 -9.76
N THR A 2 -2.73 7.67 -9.93
CA THR A 2 -3.70 8.41 -10.75
C THR A 2 -4.22 9.71 -10.08
N PRO A 3 -4.83 10.66 -10.81
CA PRO A 3 -5.45 11.84 -10.20
C PRO A 3 -6.57 11.50 -9.20
N GLY A 4 -7.30 10.40 -9.45
CA GLY A 4 -8.33 9.88 -8.56
C GLY A 4 -7.75 9.45 -7.22
N GLU A 5 -6.71 8.61 -7.25
CA GLU A 5 -5.99 8.18 -6.04
C GLU A 5 -5.41 9.37 -5.27
N ARG A 6 -4.80 10.35 -5.94
CA ARG A 6 -4.25 11.53 -5.26
C ARG A 6 -5.32 12.32 -4.50
N ARG A 7 -6.53 12.43 -5.07
CA ARG A 7 -7.67 13.07 -4.40
C ARG A 7 -8.12 12.27 -3.18
N VAL A 8 -8.15 10.94 -3.27
CA VAL A 8 -8.51 10.07 -2.16
C VAL A 8 -7.46 10.16 -1.04
N ALA A 9 -6.18 10.09 -1.37
CA ALA A 9 -5.08 10.23 -0.41
C ALA A 9 -5.19 11.53 0.40
N SER A 10 -5.32 12.68 -0.29
CA SER A 10 -5.48 13.98 0.38
C SER A 10 -6.71 14.04 1.28
N ARG A 11 -7.81 13.37 0.91
CA ARG A 11 -9.02 13.30 1.75
C ARG A 11 -8.83 12.43 2.97
N LEU A 12 -8.21 11.25 2.81
CA LEU A 12 -7.91 10.36 3.93
C LEU A 12 -7.00 11.06 4.94
N GLU A 13 -5.94 11.74 4.48
CA GLU A 13 -5.04 12.53 5.33
C GLU A 13 -5.75 13.66 6.07
N SER A 14 -6.71 14.33 5.43
CA SER A 14 -7.39 15.48 6.04
C SER A 14 -8.51 15.08 7.01
N PHE A 15 -9.14 13.92 6.81
CA PHE A 15 -10.40 13.57 7.50
C PHE A 15 -10.25 12.46 8.55
N LEU A 16 -9.25 11.60 8.43
CA LEU A 16 -8.95 10.59 9.44
C LEU A 16 -8.23 11.21 10.64
N ASN A 17 -8.19 10.49 11.75
CA ASN A 17 -7.47 10.91 12.94
C ASN A 17 -5.95 10.81 12.71
N ASP A 18 -5.17 11.61 13.44
CA ASP A 18 -3.70 11.66 13.31
C ASP A 18 -3.01 10.32 13.65
N ASP A 19 -3.68 9.44 14.38
CA ASP A 19 -3.19 8.11 14.76
C ASP A 19 -3.58 7.01 13.75
N CYS A 20 -4.40 7.33 12.75
CA CYS A 20 -4.65 6.45 11.61
C CYS A 20 -3.43 6.40 10.69
N PHE A 21 -3.09 5.19 10.25
CA PHE A 21 -2.05 5.00 9.26
C PHE A 21 -2.69 4.67 7.92
N VAL A 22 -2.38 5.47 6.91
CA VAL A 22 -2.88 5.29 5.54
C VAL A 22 -1.69 4.96 4.65
N TRP A 23 -1.78 3.84 3.93
CA TRP A 23 -0.82 3.45 2.92
C TRP A 23 -1.46 3.48 1.53
N TYR A 24 -0.69 3.95 0.55
CA TYR A 24 -1.03 3.98 -0.87
C TYR A 24 0.24 3.88 -1.73
N ASP A 25 0.10 3.50 -3.00
CA ASP A 25 1.19 3.42 -3.99
C ASP A 25 2.36 2.52 -3.54
N ILE A 26 2.11 1.21 -3.41
CA ILE A 26 3.11 0.19 -3.06
C ILE A 26 3.65 -0.42 -4.35
N PRO A 27 4.88 -0.10 -4.81
CA PRO A 27 5.42 -0.68 -6.03
C PRO A 27 6.37 -1.82 -5.67
N VAL A 28 5.89 -3.06 -5.54
CA VAL A 28 6.82 -4.20 -5.44
C VAL A 28 6.20 -5.56 -5.85
N GLY A 29 6.87 -6.27 -6.77
CA GLY A 29 6.63 -7.70 -7.07
C GLY A 29 5.79 -8.03 -8.32
N ARG A 30 6.15 -9.11 -9.02
CA ARG A 30 5.60 -9.57 -10.33
C ARG A 30 4.07 -9.81 -10.39
N LYS A 31 3.33 -9.65 -9.30
CA LYS A 31 1.89 -9.85 -9.23
C LYS A 31 1.23 -8.58 -8.66
N ASN A 32 0.70 -7.75 -9.56
CA ASN A 32 -0.21 -6.62 -9.29
C ASN A 32 -1.49 -7.07 -8.57
N ARG A 33 -1.41 -7.44 -7.30
CA ARG A 33 -2.59 -7.75 -6.47
C ARG A 33 -2.45 -7.01 -5.15
N HIS A 34 -2.44 -5.69 -5.22
CA HIS A 34 -2.54 -4.82 -4.05
C HIS A 34 -3.74 -3.90 -4.25
N PRO A 35 -4.45 -3.54 -3.16
CA PRO A 35 -5.49 -2.53 -3.20
C PRO A 35 -4.80 -1.18 -3.28
N ASP A 36 -5.52 -0.19 -3.78
CA ASP A 36 -4.97 1.16 -3.91
C ASP A 36 -4.65 1.78 -2.54
N PHE A 37 -5.44 1.45 -1.51
CA PHE A 37 -5.21 1.92 -0.14
C PHE A 37 -5.40 0.81 0.91
N VAL A 38 -4.56 0.87 1.94
CA VAL A 38 -4.74 0.13 3.20
C VAL A 38 -4.69 1.12 4.36
N ILE A 39 -5.70 1.08 5.23
CA ILE A 39 -5.80 1.92 6.42
C ILE A 39 -5.72 1.03 7.65
N ILE A 40 -4.84 1.37 8.59
CA ILE A 40 -4.87 0.87 9.95
C ILE A 40 -5.46 1.98 10.82
N ASP A 41 -6.71 1.79 11.21
CA ASP A 41 -7.43 2.65 12.13
C ASP A 41 -7.30 2.04 13.54
N PRO A 42 -6.71 2.76 14.51
CA PRO A 42 -6.52 2.25 15.87
C PRO A 42 -7.81 1.81 16.55
N ASP A 43 -8.92 2.48 16.28
CA ASP A 43 -10.19 2.25 16.97
C ASP A 43 -11.07 1.26 16.20
N ASN A 44 -10.90 1.16 14.87
CA ASN A 44 -11.75 0.32 14.03
C ASN A 44 -11.09 -0.96 13.50
N GLY A 45 -9.79 -0.94 13.17
CA GLY A 45 -9.07 -2.07 12.59
C GLY A 45 -8.57 -1.79 11.17
N LEU A 46 -8.64 -2.80 10.28
CA LEU A 46 -8.09 -2.73 8.92
C LEU A 46 -9.13 -2.31 7.89
N VAL A 47 -8.81 -1.37 7.00
CA VAL A 47 -9.67 -1.04 5.84
C VAL A 47 -8.88 -1.14 4.55
N PHE A 48 -9.42 -1.86 3.57
CA PHE A 48 -8.84 -2.00 2.24
C PHE A 48 -9.71 -1.26 1.23
N LEU A 49 -9.15 -0.32 0.46
CA LEU A 49 -9.91 0.44 -0.53
C LEU A 49 -9.31 0.28 -1.93
N GLU A 50 -10.20 0.09 -2.91
CA GLU A 50 -9.90 0.20 -4.34
C GLU A 50 -10.50 1.50 -4.87
N VAL A 51 -9.74 2.22 -5.69
CA VAL A 51 -10.15 3.48 -6.31
C VAL A 51 -10.42 3.26 -7.79
N LYS A 52 -11.59 3.71 -8.25
CA LYS A 52 -11.93 3.73 -9.67
C LYS A 52 -12.26 5.15 -10.12
N ASP A 53 -11.74 5.54 -11.28
CA ASP A 53 -11.97 6.82 -11.94
C ASP A 53 -12.94 6.71 -13.12
N TRP A 54 -13.74 5.65 -13.11
CA TRP A 54 -14.81 5.41 -14.08
C TRP A 54 -15.79 6.57 -14.12
N THR A 55 -16.38 6.79 -15.30
CA THR A 55 -17.46 7.75 -15.50
C THR A 55 -18.76 7.00 -15.78
N VAL A 56 -19.89 7.67 -15.59
CA VAL A 56 -21.21 7.10 -15.91
C VAL A 56 -21.31 6.73 -17.39
N SER A 57 -20.73 7.54 -18.29
CA SER A 57 -20.72 7.26 -19.72
C SER A 57 -19.95 6.02 -20.10
N THR A 58 -18.88 5.70 -19.36
CA THR A 58 -18.08 4.49 -19.59
C THR A 58 -18.72 3.23 -19.02
N LEU A 59 -19.62 3.33 -18.03
CA LEU A 59 -20.18 2.15 -17.37
C LEU A 59 -21.42 1.65 -18.12
N ARG A 60 -21.34 0.45 -18.71
CA ARG A 60 -22.44 -0.14 -19.51
C ARG A 60 -23.25 -1.17 -18.76
N LYS A 61 -22.58 -2.09 -18.06
CA LYS A 61 -23.21 -3.16 -17.30
C LYS A 61 -22.40 -3.43 -16.04
N ALA A 62 -23.08 -3.71 -14.94
CA ALA A 62 -22.44 -4.16 -13.72
C ALA A 62 -23.27 -5.28 -13.09
N ASN A 63 -22.60 -6.25 -12.50
CA ASN A 63 -23.19 -7.25 -11.62
C ASN A 63 -22.22 -7.51 -10.45
N GLN A 64 -22.57 -8.44 -9.56
CA GLN A 64 -21.77 -8.73 -8.36
C GLN A 64 -20.37 -9.30 -8.66
N GLU A 65 -20.11 -9.76 -9.88
CA GLU A 65 -18.87 -10.43 -10.26
C GLU A 65 -18.01 -9.61 -11.23
N GLN A 66 -18.65 -8.89 -12.17
CA GLN A 66 -18.00 -8.17 -13.25
C GLN A 66 -18.66 -6.83 -13.57
N VAL A 67 -17.87 -5.93 -14.13
CA VAL A 67 -18.30 -4.64 -14.67
C VAL A 67 -17.81 -4.54 -16.11
N THR A 68 -18.71 -4.22 -17.03
CA THR A 68 -18.41 -3.94 -18.43
C THR A 68 -18.36 -2.44 -18.64
N LEU A 69 -17.21 -1.98 -19.11
CA LEU A 69 -16.91 -0.60 -19.44
C LEU A 69 -16.82 -0.44 -20.96
N GLU A 70 -17.22 0.71 -21.48
CA GLU A 70 -16.95 1.13 -22.85
C GLU A 70 -15.98 2.29 -22.83
N THR A 71 -14.86 2.18 -23.55
CA THR A 71 -13.87 3.25 -23.68
C THR A 71 -13.39 3.23 -25.13
N ASP A 72 -13.43 4.40 -25.79
CA ASP A 72 -13.06 4.56 -27.20
C ASP A 72 -13.79 3.58 -28.16
N GLY A 73 -15.06 3.28 -27.85
CA GLY A 73 -15.89 2.35 -28.62
C GLY A 73 -15.61 0.86 -28.37
N LEU A 74 -14.68 0.53 -27.47
CA LEU A 74 -14.35 -0.85 -27.11
C LEU A 74 -15.00 -1.23 -25.78
N LEU A 75 -15.69 -2.38 -25.78
CA LEU A 75 -16.23 -2.98 -24.56
C LEU A 75 -15.15 -3.82 -23.86
N LYS A 76 -14.86 -3.49 -22.62
CA LYS A 76 -13.93 -4.22 -21.75
C LYS A 76 -14.68 -4.72 -20.52
N SER A 77 -14.59 -6.03 -20.26
CA SER A 77 -15.10 -6.61 -19.02
C SER A 77 -13.98 -6.71 -17.98
N GLU A 78 -14.22 -6.21 -16.79
CA GLU A 78 -13.32 -6.27 -15.65
C GLU A 78 -14.02 -6.92 -14.45
N ILE A 79 -13.24 -7.46 -13.50
CA ILE A 79 -13.79 -7.99 -12.24
C ILE A 79 -14.42 -6.85 -11.46
N ASN A 80 -15.55 -7.10 -10.78
CA ASN A 80 -16.15 -6.10 -9.90
C ASN A 80 -15.11 -5.66 -8.84
N PRO A 81 -14.89 -4.35 -8.67
CA PRO A 81 -13.84 -3.83 -7.79
C PRO A 81 -14.05 -4.24 -6.32
N LEU A 82 -15.30 -4.45 -5.87
CA LEU A 82 -15.59 -4.99 -4.54
C LEU A 82 -15.09 -6.44 -4.39
N VAL A 83 -15.21 -7.25 -5.44
CA VAL A 83 -14.69 -8.61 -5.46
C VAL A 83 -13.16 -8.61 -5.47
N GLN A 84 -12.55 -7.71 -6.25
CA GLN A 84 -11.10 -7.55 -6.33
C GLN A 84 -10.50 -7.19 -4.96
N VAL A 85 -10.99 -6.12 -4.34
CA VAL A 85 -10.48 -5.67 -3.03
C VAL A 85 -10.76 -6.69 -1.92
N ARG A 86 -11.94 -7.35 -1.94
CA ARG A 86 -12.29 -8.38 -0.96
C ARG A 86 -11.35 -9.58 -1.05
N ARG A 87 -11.02 -10.04 -2.27
CA ARG A 87 -10.09 -11.16 -2.46
C ARG A 87 -8.72 -10.83 -1.85
N TYR A 88 -8.20 -9.65 -2.15
CA TYR A 88 -6.96 -9.19 -1.54
C TYR A 88 -7.03 -9.12 -0.02
N ALA A 89 -8.08 -8.50 0.51
CA ALA A 89 -8.28 -8.35 1.95
C ALA A 89 -8.33 -9.73 2.64
N CYS A 90 -9.05 -10.69 2.07
CA CYS A 90 -9.10 -12.07 2.58
C CYS A 90 -7.71 -12.73 2.56
N ASP A 91 -6.97 -12.65 1.44
CA ASP A 91 -5.64 -13.24 1.32
C ASP A 91 -4.69 -12.68 2.40
N THR A 92 -4.75 -11.37 2.63
CA THR A 92 -3.98 -10.67 3.65
C THR A 92 -4.39 -11.08 5.07
N VAL A 93 -5.69 -10.97 5.38
CA VAL A 93 -6.25 -11.27 6.70
C VAL A 93 -6.05 -12.72 7.12
N ASN A 94 -6.06 -13.65 6.16
CA ASN A 94 -5.84 -15.07 6.45
C ASN A 94 -4.37 -15.39 6.79
N ALA A 95 -3.42 -14.55 6.37
CA ALA A 95 -2.00 -14.72 6.70
C ALA A 95 -1.61 -14.14 8.07
N LEU A 96 -2.28 -13.07 8.50
CA LEU A 96 -1.96 -12.35 9.75
C LEU A 96 -1.98 -13.21 11.04
N PRO A 97 -2.88 -14.21 11.22
CA PRO A 97 -2.91 -15.06 12.41
C PRO A 97 -1.68 -15.97 12.59
N ALA A 98 -0.74 -15.97 11.64
CA ALA A 98 0.57 -16.58 11.86
C ALA A 98 1.32 -15.91 13.02
N ASP A 99 1.09 -14.62 13.27
CA ASP A 99 1.58 -13.93 14.45
C ASP A 99 0.62 -14.12 15.64
N PRO A 100 1.09 -14.69 16.78
CA PRO A 100 0.24 -14.90 17.95
C PRO A 100 -0.40 -13.63 18.53
N CYS A 101 0.18 -12.45 18.29
CA CYS A 101 -0.36 -11.16 18.73
C CYS A 101 -1.60 -10.72 17.93
N LEU A 102 -1.74 -11.21 16.70
CA LEU A 102 -2.88 -10.94 15.81
C LEU A 102 -3.89 -12.09 15.79
N ARG A 103 -3.61 -13.18 16.51
CA ARG A 103 -4.46 -14.37 16.53
C ARG A 103 -5.36 -14.38 17.76
N GLN A 104 -6.64 -14.66 17.53
CA GLN A 104 -7.58 -14.94 18.59
C GLN A 104 -7.25 -16.29 19.24
N ASN A 105 -7.05 -16.31 20.56
CA ASN A 105 -6.56 -17.50 21.27
C ASN A 105 -7.69 -18.37 21.84
N ASP A 106 -8.90 -17.84 21.90
CA ASP A 106 -10.06 -18.42 22.57
C ASP A 106 -11.40 -18.09 21.86
N GLY A 107 -12.49 -18.70 22.35
CA GLY A 107 -13.84 -18.49 21.82
C GLY A 107 -14.09 -19.09 20.44
N GLN A 108 -15.23 -18.72 19.84
CA GLN A 108 -15.72 -19.24 18.57
C GLN A 108 -14.80 -18.90 17.38
N TYR A 109 -14.02 -17.84 17.49
CA TYR A 109 -13.11 -17.37 16.44
C TYR A 109 -11.65 -17.73 16.69
N LYS A 110 -11.37 -18.68 17.60
CA LYS A 110 -10.01 -19.16 17.88
C LYS A 110 -9.26 -19.52 16.60
N GLY A 111 -8.03 -19.05 16.49
CA GLY A 111 -7.17 -19.25 15.33
C GLY A 111 -7.35 -18.22 14.21
N ARG A 112 -8.37 -17.37 14.26
CA ARG A 112 -8.60 -16.29 13.28
C ARG A 112 -7.97 -14.97 13.72
N LEU A 113 -8.02 -13.97 12.85
CA LEU A 113 -7.58 -12.61 13.14
C LEU A 113 -8.41 -12.04 14.30
N ASN A 114 -7.74 -11.44 15.30
CA ASN A 114 -8.38 -10.80 16.46
C ASN A 114 -8.76 -9.32 16.22
N LEU A 115 -8.57 -8.83 14.99
CA LEU A 115 -8.92 -7.49 14.53
C LEU A 115 -10.11 -7.54 13.58
N ALA A 116 -10.93 -6.50 13.66
CA ALA A 116 -11.94 -6.25 12.64
C ALA A 116 -11.28 -5.75 11.36
N TRP A 117 -11.89 -6.07 10.23
CA TRP A 117 -11.45 -5.60 8.93
C TRP A 117 -12.65 -5.31 8.03
N ALA A 118 -12.45 -4.39 7.10
CA ALA A 118 -13.44 -3.94 6.15
C ALA A 118 -12.81 -3.70 4.79
N TYR A 119 -13.64 -3.61 3.76
CA TYR A 119 -13.20 -3.28 2.43
C TYR A 119 -14.24 -2.39 1.73
N GLY A 120 -13.78 -1.63 0.75
CA GLY A 120 -14.68 -0.78 -0.02
C GLY A 120 -14.09 -0.31 -1.34
N VAL A 121 -14.94 0.35 -2.13
CA VAL A 121 -14.58 0.94 -3.42
C VAL A 121 -14.88 2.42 -3.40
N VAL A 122 -13.98 3.20 -3.96
CA VAL A 122 -14.07 4.65 -4.06
C VAL A 122 -14.24 5.05 -5.52
N PHE A 123 -15.41 5.59 -5.87
CA PHE A 123 -15.68 6.14 -7.19
C PHE A 123 -15.39 7.63 -7.21
N THR A 124 -14.34 8.03 -7.92
CA THR A 124 -13.85 9.42 -7.89
C THR A 124 -14.56 10.36 -8.87
N ARG A 125 -15.30 9.80 -9.84
CA ARG A 125 -16.03 10.55 -10.89
C ARG A 125 -17.51 10.14 -11.05
N ILE A 126 -18.06 9.40 -10.09
CA ILE A 126 -19.48 9.02 -10.08
C ILE A 126 -20.08 9.47 -8.75
N THR A 127 -21.17 10.23 -8.81
CA THR A 127 -21.96 10.62 -7.64
C THR A 127 -22.89 9.50 -7.18
N ARG A 128 -23.36 9.55 -5.94
CA ARG A 128 -24.31 8.56 -5.41
C ARG A 128 -25.60 8.50 -6.23
N GLN A 129 -26.12 9.65 -6.65
CA GLN A 129 -27.32 9.75 -7.48
C GLN A 129 -27.10 9.12 -8.87
N GLN A 130 -25.96 9.39 -9.50
CA GLN A 130 -25.61 8.79 -10.77
C GLN A 130 -25.44 7.28 -10.67
N LEU A 131 -24.83 6.78 -9.59
CA LEU A 131 -24.69 5.34 -9.35
C LEU A 131 -26.06 4.66 -9.24
N LYS A 132 -27.01 5.27 -8.52
CA LYS A 132 -28.41 4.81 -8.41
C LYS A 132 -29.14 4.77 -9.75
N ALA A 133 -28.89 5.74 -10.62
CA ALA A 133 -29.51 5.81 -11.94
C ALA A 133 -29.07 4.68 -12.89
N LEU A 134 -27.90 4.06 -12.67
CA LEU A 134 -27.36 3.01 -13.54
C LEU A 134 -28.25 1.78 -13.67
N THR A 135 -29.08 1.46 -12.67
CA THR A 135 -30.03 0.32 -12.74
C THR A 135 -31.47 0.78 -12.89
N GLY A 136 -31.70 1.90 -13.57
CA GLY A 136 -33.05 2.43 -13.82
C GLY A 136 -33.78 2.84 -12.54
N ASN A 137 -33.05 3.43 -11.58
CA ASN A 137 -33.57 3.84 -10.26
C ASN A 137 -34.13 2.70 -9.38
N ASN A 138 -33.85 1.44 -9.72
CA ASN A 138 -34.11 0.34 -8.80
C ASN A 138 -33.03 0.31 -7.72
N GLU A 139 -33.27 1.02 -6.61
CA GLU A 139 -32.32 1.13 -5.50
C GLU A 139 -31.88 -0.24 -4.96
N ASN A 140 -32.79 -1.22 -4.93
CA ASN A 140 -32.49 -2.59 -4.49
C ASN A 140 -31.52 -3.32 -5.43
N ALA A 141 -31.44 -2.94 -6.71
CA ALA A 141 -30.51 -3.54 -7.65
C ALA A 141 -29.10 -2.95 -7.51
N VAL A 142 -28.98 -1.62 -7.34
CA VAL A 142 -27.68 -0.98 -7.07
C VAL A 142 -27.11 -1.45 -5.75
N GLU A 143 -27.90 -1.49 -4.69
CA GLU A 143 -27.44 -1.89 -3.36
C GLU A 143 -26.92 -3.33 -3.34
N LYS A 144 -27.42 -4.21 -4.23
CA LYS A 144 -26.90 -5.57 -4.40
C LYS A 144 -25.54 -5.63 -5.10
N ILE A 145 -25.24 -4.68 -6.00
CA ILE A 145 -24.02 -4.68 -6.82
C ILE A 145 -22.92 -3.84 -6.17
N PHE A 146 -23.31 -2.68 -5.66
CA PHE A 146 -22.48 -1.66 -5.04
C PHE A 146 -23.14 -1.18 -3.75
N PRO A 147 -23.05 -1.97 -2.65
CA PRO A 147 -23.66 -1.60 -1.38
C PRO A 147 -23.20 -0.21 -0.93
N SER A 148 -24.12 0.61 -0.47
CA SER A 148 -23.85 1.97 -0.02
C SER A 148 -22.88 1.97 1.17
N ALA A 149 -22.92 0.94 2.01
CA ALA A 149 -21.98 0.75 3.12
C ALA A 149 -20.53 0.48 2.66
N GLN A 150 -20.33 -0.15 1.50
CA GLN A 150 -19.00 -0.54 0.98
C GLN A 150 -18.49 0.38 -0.13
N THR A 151 -19.22 1.45 -0.45
CA THR A 151 -18.87 2.34 -1.55
C THR A 151 -18.83 3.78 -1.11
N ILE A 152 -17.84 4.53 -1.60
CA ILE A 152 -17.73 5.98 -1.44
C ILE A 152 -17.80 6.61 -2.83
N CYS A 153 -18.72 7.54 -3.03
CA CYS A 153 -18.93 8.26 -4.28
C CYS A 153 -18.26 9.65 -4.25
N GLN A 154 -18.19 10.28 -5.41
CA GLN A 154 -17.50 11.56 -5.63
C GLN A 154 -18.01 12.68 -4.70
N ASP A 155 -19.31 12.73 -4.48
CA ASP A 155 -20.04 13.71 -3.67
C ASP A 155 -19.77 13.58 -2.17
N GLU A 156 -19.41 12.38 -1.70
CA GLU A 156 -19.05 12.09 -0.31
C GLU A 156 -17.57 12.40 0.00
N MET A 157 -16.81 12.90 -0.98
CA MET A 157 -15.37 13.26 -0.84
C MET A 157 -15.09 14.70 -1.29
N THR A 158 -16.06 15.58 -1.16
CA THR A 158 -15.90 17.01 -1.46
C THR A 158 -15.24 17.73 -0.28
N GLN A 159 -14.70 18.95 -0.49
CA GLN A 159 -14.11 19.74 0.60
C GLN A 159 -15.14 20.16 1.65
N SER A 160 -16.43 20.21 1.28
CA SER A 160 -17.54 20.57 2.16
C SER A 160 -18.01 19.45 3.07
N VAL A 161 -17.57 18.20 2.84
CA VAL A 161 -17.92 17.09 3.73
C VAL A 161 -17.19 17.26 5.04
N LEU A 162 -17.93 17.14 6.15
CA LEU A 162 -17.35 17.20 7.48
C LEU A 162 -16.50 15.93 7.73
N PRO A 163 -15.30 16.06 8.35
CA PRO A 163 -14.45 14.91 8.67
C PRO A 163 -15.18 13.80 9.43
N GLU A 164 -16.07 14.15 10.36
CA GLU A 164 -16.84 13.18 11.14
C GLU A 164 -17.78 12.33 10.29
N VAL A 165 -18.46 12.93 9.31
CA VAL A 165 -19.36 12.21 8.39
C VAL A 165 -18.56 11.22 7.55
N PHE A 166 -17.38 11.62 7.09
CA PHE A 166 -16.49 10.74 6.35
C PHE A 166 -15.94 9.59 7.23
N ARG A 167 -15.56 9.87 8.48
CA ARG A 167 -15.15 8.83 9.44
C ARG A 167 -16.27 7.84 9.73
N GLN A 168 -17.49 8.32 9.94
CA GLN A 168 -18.67 7.46 10.10
C GLN A 168 -18.89 6.58 8.86
N LYS A 169 -18.65 7.12 7.66
CA LYS A 169 -18.73 6.34 6.42
C LYS A 169 -17.72 5.19 6.38
N ILE A 170 -16.46 5.45 6.74
CA ILE A 170 -15.41 4.41 6.82
C ILE A 170 -15.75 3.40 7.93
N ALA A 171 -16.16 3.87 9.11
CA ALA A 171 -16.53 3.01 10.23
C ALA A 171 -17.75 2.13 9.91
N GLY A 172 -18.64 2.59 9.04
CA GLY A 172 -19.81 1.84 8.54
C GLY A 172 -19.47 0.71 7.56
N MET A 173 -18.23 0.61 7.06
CA MET A 173 -17.81 -0.50 6.19
C MET A 173 -17.61 -1.81 6.97
N PHE A 174 -17.37 -1.71 8.28
CA PHE A 174 -17.13 -2.85 9.15
C PHE A 174 -18.46 -3.50 9.54
N THR A 175 -18.54 -4.82 9.35
CA THR A 175 -19.75 -5.61 9.65
C THR A 175 -19.82 -6.08 11.11
N THR A 176 -18.72 -5.99 11.86
CA THR A 176 -18.63 -6.43 13.25
C THR A 176 -18.79 -5.25 14.23
N GLY A 177 -19.67 -5.42 15.22
CA GLY A 177 -19.93 -4.39 16.23
C GLY A 177 -18.79 -4.22 17.26
N PHE A 178 -18.22 -5.33 17.75
CA PHE A 178 -17.06 -5.27 18.65
C PHE A 178 -15.76 -5.25 17.86
N ARG A 179 -14.89 -4.27 18.14
CA ARG A 179 -13.62 -4.07 17.45
C ARG A 179 -12.51 -3.99 18.48
N THR A 180 -11.55 -4.88 18.35
CA THR A 180 -10.34 -4.83 19.17
C THR A 180 -9.50 -3.64 18.73
N ARG A 181 -9.10 -2.80 19.69
CA ARG A 181 -8.23 -1.66 19.43
C ARG A 181 -6.87 -2.13 18.91
N VAL A 182 -6.38 -1.52 17.84
CA VAL A 182 -5.05 -1.81 17.31
C VAL A 182 -4.00 -1.15 18.21
N THR A 183 -3.30 -1.96 19.00
CA THR A 183 -2.21 -1.46 19.84
C THR A 183 -1.00 -1.06 18.98
N PRO A 184 -0.09 -0.18 19.46
CA PRO A 184 1.13 0.16 18.74
C PRO A 184 1.95 -1.07 18.32
N ARG A 185 2.02 -2.10 19.19
CA ARG A 185 2.68 -3.36 18.88
C ARG A 185 2.00 -4.11 17.72
N MET A 186 0.67 -4.19 17.73
CA MET A 186 -0.08 -4.82 16.65
C MET A 186 0.09 -4.06 15.34
N ARG A 187 0.04 -2.73 15.39
CA ARG A 187 0.32 -1.86 14.24
C ARG A 187 1.69 -2.16 13.63
N ASP A 188 2.72 -2.27 14.46
CA ASP A 188 4.09 -2.52 13.98
C ASP A 188 4.21 -3.90 13.32
N ILE A 189 3.50 -4.92 13.85
CA ILE A 189 3.41 -6.27 13.24
C ILE A 189 2.63 -6.22 11.92
N LEU A 190 1.50 -5.52 11.88
CA LEU A 190 0.69 -5.34 10.68
C LEU A 190 1.52 -4.66 9.58
N ARG A 191 2.27 -3.60 9.93
CA ARG A 191 3.19 -2.93 9.00
C ARG A 191 4.22 -3.89 8.42
N ALA A 192 4.83 -4.71 9.26
CA ALA A 192 5.83 -5.69 8.82
C ALA A 192 5.23 -6.78 7.90
N HIS A 193 3.98 -7.20 8.13
CA HIS A 193 3.30 -8.21 7.31
C HIS A 193 2.76 -7.67 5.99
N LEU A 194 2.16 -6.49 6.03
CA LEU A 194 1.62 -5.83 4.84
C LEU A 194 2.75 -5.41 3.90
N PHE A 195 3.91 -5.03 4.45
CA PHE A 195 5.05 -4.45 3.69
C PHE A 195 6.41 -4.98 4.18
N PRO A 196 6.74 -6.25 3.90
CA PRO A 196 8.00 -6.85 4.35
C PRO A 196 9.25 -6.18 3.77
N GLU A 197 9.20 -5.58 2.58
CA GLU A 197 10.36 -4.96 1.92
C GLU A 197 10.75 -3.58 2.51
N VAL A 198 9.84 -2.91 3.23
CA VAL A 198 10.16 -1.70 4.04
C VAL A 198 10.85 -2.09 5.36
N THR A 199 10.91 -3.40 5.67
CA THR A 199 11.43 -3.94 6.93
C THR A 199 12.82 -4.53 6.70
N VAL A 200 13.88 -3.74 6.89
CA VAL A 200 15.25 -4.26 6.82
C VAL A 200 15.56 -5.07 8.08
N LYS A 201 15.79 -6.38 7.91
CA LYS A 201 16.35 -7.23 8.96
C LYS A 201 17.87 -7.01 9.03
N GLN A 202 18.34 -6.28 10.04
CA GLN A 202 19.75 -6.33 10.45
C GLN A 202 19.86 -7.12 11.75
N ASN A 203 20.66 -8.19 11.74
CA ASN A 203 21.09 -8.95 12.92
C ASN A 203 19.95 -9.27 13.90
N SER A 204 18.95 -10.03 13.43
CA SER A 204 17.78 -10.48 14.22
C SER A 204 16.94 -9.39 14.92
N GLN A 205 17.16 -8.12 14.60
CA GLN A 205 16.29 -7.01 14.97
C GLN A 205 15.50 -6.53 13.75
N ILE A 206 14.17 -6.56 13.88
CA ILE A 206 13.24 -5.98 12.91
C ILE A 206 13.30 -4.46 13.12
N LYS A 207 13.92 -3.72 12.19
CA LYS A 207 13.89 -2.25 12.20
C LYS A 207 12.87 -1.76 11.18
N ILE A 208 11.78 -1.22 11.71
CA ILE A 208 10.72 -0.57 10.93
C ILE A 208 11.19 0.85 10.62
N MET A 209 11.14 1.26 9.36
CA MET A 209 11.42 2.65 8.99
C MET A 209 10.33 3.58 9.50
N ASP A 210 10.77 4.74 10.01
CA ASP A 210 9.85 5.84 10.25
C ASP A 210 9.29 6.36 8.90
N ILE A 211 8.07 6.90 8.93
CA ILE A 211 7.35 7.33 7.73
C ILE A 211 8.14 8.39 6.94
N GLN A 212 8.87 9.28 7.63
CA GLN A 212 9.73 10.27 6.97
C GLN A 212 10.91 9.63 6.24
N GLN A 213 11.46 8.55 6.78
CA GLN A 213 12.55 7.81 6.16
C GLN A 213 12.07 7.07 4.92
N GLU A 214 10.85 6.53 4.95
CA GLU A 214 10.22 5.86 3.80
C GLU A 214 9.91 6.85 2.67
N ILE A 215 9.32 7.99 2.99
CA ILE A 215 9.06 9.08 2.04
C ILE A 215 10.37 9.57 1.42
N LEU A 216 11.42 9.76 2.23
CA LEU A 216 12.73 10.17 1.72
C LEU A 216 13.30 9.11 0.78
N ALA A 217 13.27 7.84 1.17
CA ALA A 217 13.85 6.75 0.38
C ALA A 217 13.17 6.59 -0.99
N ARG A 218 11.86 6.83 -1.06
CA ARG A 218 11.06 6.77 -2.29
C ARG A 218 11.27 8.00 -3.20
N ASN A 219 11.41 9.20 -2.63
CA ASN A 219 11.47 10.47 -3.38
C ASN A 219 12.88 10.97 -3.72
N ILE A 220 13.93 10.21 -3.43
CA ILE A 220 15.33 10.57 -3.76
C ILE A 220 15.55 10.76 -5.28
N GLY A 221 14.68 10.21 -6.13
CA GLY A 221 14.76 10.34 -7.59
C GLY A 221 16.02 9.70 -8.19
N ASP A 222 16.22 9.85 -9.49
CA ASP A 222 17.39 9.30 -10.18
C ASP A 222 18.65 10.16 -9.98
N GLY A 223 19.82 9.55 -10.19
CA GLY A 223 21.13 10.18 -10.09
C GLY A 223 21.82 10.07 -8.72
N HIS A 224 23.02 10.64 -8.61
CA HIS A 224 23.79 10.65 -7.36
C HIS A 224 23.21 11.67 -6.38
N ARG A 225 22.74 11.18 -5.23
CA ARG A 225 22.15 11.99 -4.16
C ARG A 225 22.89 11.72 -2.85
N VAL A 226 23.09 12.78 -2.07
CA VAL A 226 23.70 12.71 -0.74
C VAL A 226 22.62 12.91 0.31
N ILE A 227 22.49 11.98 1.25
CA ILE A 227 21.53 12.06 2.36
C ILE A 227 22.26 12.59 3.58
N HIS A 228 21.79 13.70 4.12
CA HIS A 228 22.40 14.42 5.24
C HIS A 228 21.56 14.15 6.50
N GLY A 229 22.18 14.14 7.69
CA GLY A 229 21.45 14.04 8.95
C GLY A 229 22.35 13.74 10.15
N VAL A 230 21.85 13.95 11.36
CA VAL A 230 22.58 13.68 12.62
C VAL A 230 22.82 12.18 12.86
N ALA A 231 23.83 11.80 13.63
CA ALA A 231 24.07 10.40 13.97
C ALA A 231 22.81 9.76 14.60
N GLY A 232 22.47 8.53 14.21
CA GLY A 232 21.24 7.87 14.64
C GLY A 232 19.98 8.17 13.81
N SER A 233 20.01 9.11 12.86
CA SER A 233 18.84 9.47 12.03
C SER A 233 18.39 8.42 11.00
N GLY A 234 18.95 7.20 11.04
CA GLY A 234 18.60 6.08 10.15
C GLY A 234 19.02 6.20 8.68
N LYS A 235 20.01 7.04 8.33
CA LYS A 235 20.57 7.17 6.96
C LYS A 235 20.91 5.81 6.31
N THR A 236 21.45 4.88 7.08
CA THR A 236 21.79 3.54 6.61
C THR A 236 20.56 2.75 6.15
N MET A 237 19.42 2.90 6.83
CA MET A 237 18.16 2.25 6.45
C MET A 237 17.61 2.83 5.15
N ILE A 238 17.66 4.15 5.01
CA ILE A 238 17.22 4.87 3.80
C ILE A 238 18.04 4.42 2.59
N LEU A 239 19.36 4.29 2.75
CA LEU A 239 20.25 3.79 1.70
C LEU A 239 19.98 2.32 1.37
N LEU A 240 19.78 1.45 2.37
CA LEU A 240 19.48 0.03 2.13
C LEU A 240 18.15 -0.16 1.39
N PHE A 241 17.10 0.53 1.81
CA PHE A 241 15.82 0.54 1.11
C PHE A 241 15.97 1.03 -0.33
N ARG A 242 16.74 2.12 -0.54
CA ARG A 242 17.01 2.64 -1.88
C ARG A 242 17.76 1.62 -2.75
N CYS A 243 18.71 0.88 -2.18
CA CYS A 243 19.41 -0.17 -2.91
C CYS A 243 18.48 -1.31 -3.33
N LEU A 244 17.59 -1.77 -2.44
CA LEU A 244 16.59 -2.79 -2.75
C LEU A 244 15.64 -2.29 -3.85
N TYR A 245 15.08 -1.10 -3.66
CA TYR A 245 14.20 -0.44 -4.62
C TYR A 245 14.85 -0.31 -6.00
N LEU A 246 16.09 0.19 -6.08
CA LEU A 246 16.82 0.34 -7.35
C LEU A 246 17.16 -1.00 -8.01
N ALA A 247 17.50 -2.02 -7.22
CA ALA A 247 17.78 -3.36 -7.73
C ALA A 247 16.53 -4.00 -8.36
N GLU A 248 15.35 -3.67 -7.85
CA GLU A 248 14.06 -4.19 -8.33
C GLU A 248 13.51 -3.41 -9.52
N THR A 249 13.70 -2.08 -9.56
CA THR A 249 13.26 -1.26 -10.69
C THR A 249 14.19 -1.36 -11.91
N THR A 250 15.45 -1.72 -11.71
CA THR A 250 16.45 -1.86 -12.79
C THR A 250 16.43 -3.27 -13.35
N SER A 251 15.41 -3.60 -14.16
CA SER A 251 15.43 -4.80 -15.00
C SER A 251 16.48 -4.64 -16.11
N GLY A 252 17.76 -4.94 -15.83
CA GLY A 252 18.78 -4.97 -16.89
C GLY A 252 20.26 -4.90 -16.53
N SER A 253 20.67 -4.70 -15.27
CA SER A 253 22.09 -4.80 -14.89
C SER A 253 22.23 -4.98 -13.38
N TYR A 254 22.92 -6.06 -12.98
CA TYR A 254 23.17 -6.36 -11.57
C TYR A 254 24.09 -5.30 -10.94
N ALA A 255 23.55 -4.53 -10.00
CA ALA A 255 24.33 -3.69 -9.09
C ALA A 255 24.50 -4.45 -7.78
N ALA A 256 25.75 -4.76 -7.41
CA ALA A 256 26.08 -5.30 -6.09
C ALA A 256 26.65 -4.15 -5.23
N PRO A 257 26.19 -3.95 -3.99
CA PRO A 257 26.80 -2.98 -3.10
C PRO A 257 28.20 -3.49 -2.67
N VAL A 258 29.24 -2.70 -2.94
CA VAL A 258 30.59 -2.96 -2.41
C VAL A 258 30.81 -2.06 -1.20
N GLN A 259 30.96 -2.67 -0.03
CA GLN A 259 31.26 -1.95 1.21
C GLN A 259 32.78 -1.80 1.35
N LEU A 260 33.26 -0.55 1.38
CA LEU A 260 34.67 -0.24 1.63
C LEU A 260 34.94 -0.03 3.12
N PRO A 261 36.19 -0.21 3.59
CA PRO A 261 36.55 0.05 4.98
C PRO A 261 36.26 1.51 5.36
N GLY A 262 35.66 1.73 6.53
CA GLY A 262 35.31 3.07 7.03
C GLY A 262 33.88 3.56 6.74
N GLY A 263 32.96 2.67 6.35
CA GLY A 263 31.52 3.00 6.26
C GLY A 263 31.11 3.80 5.02
N ARG A 264 31.97 3.86 3.99
CA ARG A 264 31.65 4.45 2.68
C ARG A 264 31.12 3.37 1.74
N PHE A 265 30.04 3.67 1.01
CA PHE A 265 29.46 2.80 -0.01
C PHE A 265 29.69 3.40 -1.39
N HIS A 266 30.11 2.57 -2.35
CA HIS A 266 30.14 2.91 -3.78
C HIS A 266 29.24 1.95 -4.55
N THR A 267 28.53 2.49 -5.55
CA THR A 267 27.85 1.71 -6.59
C THR A 267 28.87 1.34 -7.67
N GLY A 268 29.28 0.06 -7.72
CA GLY A 268 30.06 -0.51 -8.81
C GLY A 268 29.20 -1.45 -9.65
N TYR A 269 29.30 -1.34 -10.98
CA TYR A 269 28.63 -2.26 -11.90
C TYR A 269 29.52 -3.49 -12.15
N CYS A 270 29.04 -4.70 -11.84
CA CYS A 270 29.75 -5.94 -12.13
C CYS A 270 29.02 -6.68 -13.26
N ARG A 271 29.69 -6.95 -14.38
CA ARG A 271 29.11 -7.58 -15.59
C ARG A 271 29.10 -9.11 -15.55
N SER A 272 29.07 -9.74 -14.37
CA SER A 272 29.16 -11.21 -14.26
C SER A 272 28.22 -11.76 -13.18
N PRO A 273 27.57 -12.92 -13.42
CA PRO A 273 26.62 -13.52 -12.48
C PRO A 273 27.30 -14.01 -11.18
N PRO A 274 26.55 -14.18 -10.09
CA PRO A 274 27.10 -14.34 -8.73
C PRO A 274 27.92 -15.62 -8.50
N SER A 275 27.85 -16.58 -9.40
CA SER A 275 28.49 -17.90 -9.26
C SER A 275 29.99 -17.94 -9.60
N HIS A 276 30.62 -16.82 -9.99
CA HIS A 276 32.04 -16.77 -10.40
C HIS A 276 32.91 -15.70 -9.71
N CYS A 277 32.42 -15.01 -8.68
CA CYS A 277 33.26 -14.06 -7.93
C CYS A 277 34.09 -14.79 -6.86
N GLY A 278 35.10 -15.54 -7.31
CA GLY A 278 36.19 -16.05 -6.46
C GLY A 278 37.04 -14.89 -5.93
N SER A 279 37.54 -15.03 -4.69
CA SER A 279 38.29 -14.03 -3.93
C SER A 279 39.30 -13.23 -4.77
N ILE A 280 39.03 -11.94 -4.99
CA ILE A 280 40.06 -11.03 -5.52
C ILE A 280 40.76 -10.38 -4.32
N ARG A 281 42.00 -10.81 -4.10
CA ARG A 281 42.96 -10.24 -3.15
C ARG A 281 43.32 -8.81 -3.57
N SER A 282 43.64 -8.00 -2.57
CA SER A 282 44.09 -6.61 -2.68
C SER A 282 45.33 -6.46 -3.57
N GLU A 283 45.24 -5.65 -4.62
CA GLU A 283 46.42 -5.03 -5.25
C GLU A 283 46.41 -3.52 -4.97
N ARG A 284 47.61 -3.00 -4.68
CA ARG A 284 47.91 -1.67 -4.13
C ARG A 284 47.69 -0.54 -5.15
N PRO A 285 47.52 0.72 -4.71
CA PRO A 285 47.30 1.85 -5.62
C PRO A 285 48.61 2.28 -6.30
N ILE A 286 48.55 2.50 -7.62
CA ILE A 286 49.59 3.20 -8.38
C ILE A 286 49.34 4.71 -8.22
N ALA A 287 50.40 5.41 -7.82
CA ALA A 287 50.42 6.84 -7.53
C ALA A 287 50.18 7.72 -8.77
N SER A 288 49.55 8.87 -8.52
CA SER A 288 49.47 10.03 -9.41
C SER A 288 50.85 10.60 -9.72
N ALA A 289 51.15 10.86 -10.99
CA ALA A 289 52.30 11.64 -11.42
C ALA A 289 51.93 13.12 -11.50
N ASP A 290 52.66 13.95 -10.76
CA ASP A 290 52.86 15.36 -11.08
C ASP A 290 54.15 15.49 -11.90
N ARG A 291 54.05 16.26 -13.00
CA ARG A 291 55.03 16.66 -14.03
C ARG A 291 55.19 15.73 -15.24
#